data_AF-A0A4R2RLK4-F1
#
_entry.id   AF-A0A4R2RLK4-F1
#
_cell.length_a   1.000
_cell.length_b   1.000
_cell.length_c   1.000
_cell.angle_alpha   90.00
_cell.angle_beta   90.00
_cell.angle_gamma   90.00
#
_symmetry.space_group_name_H-M   'P 1'
#
loop_
_entity.id
_entity.type
_entity.pdbx_description
1 polymer ?
#
loop_
_entity_poly.entity_id
_entity_poly.type
_entity_poly.pdbx_seq_one_letter_code
_entity_poly.pdbx_strand_id
1 'polypeptide(L)'
;MAALLKARVAAFLRTLADRLSLEPVARVSHSTIPDFIALPGAARLDWTAFDQGEVRMRYSAVDPVWNDVDEVDELVGLREHVRRLSRAMAELSFRQAAAWNDVAYNLKLAYSVTDVFADTDMDGTSAYCRPAAEYEAADDEFTEKHLAATIIFSFAWTAYERAIEAVEPARAGRGAKGRDLASANTRHLPYLRRTLLDAAALAGDGTDFGRREMRRMLALGSLPGVAAEHLRQFRNRLTHGDLRKPEPKDWGDESRWIVDEDPHLLQFHVNIRLVLLLIQLLAFDVAGTAPPPVDFDPDDPERNEEDLGLLHCRNDIDDEDDQFGFDFELPVAPADAERRPGA
;
A
#
# COMPACT_ATOMS: atom_id res chain seq x y z
N MET A 1 17.63 -21.74 32.97
CA MET A 1 16.62 -21.24 32.01
C MET A 1 16.31 -19.76 32.21
N ALA A 2 15.75 -19.33 33.36
CA ALA A 2 15.36 -17.93 33.59
C ALA A 2 16.51 -16.90 33.47
N ALA A 3 17.73 -17.24 33.90
CA ALA A 3 18.90 -16.35 33.77
C ALA A 3 19.37 -16.20 32.31
N LEU A 4 19.28 -17.28 31.51
CA LEU A 4 19.64 -17.28 30.09
C LEU A 4 18.62 -16.45 29.29
N LEU A 5 17.33 -16.62 29.60
CA LEU A 5 16.25 -15.89 28.96
C LEU A 5 16.31 -14.38 29.30
N LYS A 6 16.60 -14.00 30.55
CA LYS A 6 16.85 -12.60 30.92
C LYS A 6 18.03 -11.99 30.16
N ALA A 7 19.12 -12.73 29.99
CA ALA A 7 20.27 -12.25 29.23
C ALA A 7 19.91 -12.02 27.76
N ARG A 8 19.05 -12.87 27.17
CA ARG A 8 18.54 -12.74 25.79
C ARG A 8 17.59 -11.56 25.61
N VAL A 9 16.62 -11.35 26.50
CA VAL A 9 15.74 -10.16 26.46
C VAL A 9 16.55 -8.85 26.60
N ALA A 10 17.59 -8.85 27.46
CA ALA A 10 18.45 -7.69 27.61
C ALA A 10 19.38 -7.44 26.40
N ALA A 11 19.70 -8.47 25.61
CA ALA A 11 20.41 -8.32 24.34
C ALA A 11 19.45 -7.80 23.26
N PHE A 12 18.25 -8.37 23.20
CA PHE A 12 17.15 -7.96 22.32
C PHE A 12 16.85 -6.45 22.42
N LEU A 13 16.61 -5.94 23.64
CA LEU A 13 16.27 -4.53 23.84
C LEU A 13 17.41 -3.58 23.45
N ARG A 14 18.67 -4.05 23.51
CA ARG A 14 19.82 -3.28 23.03
C ARG A 14 19.86 -3.22 21.51
N THR A 15 19.69 -4.36 20.84
CA THR A 15 19.65 -4.41 19.37
C THR A 15 18.48 -3.61 18.79
N LEU A 16 17.32 -3.63 19.47
CA LEU A 16 16.16 -2.83 19.07
C LEU A 16 16.43 -1.32 19.23
N ALA A 17 17.03 -0.91 20.34
CA ALA A 17 17.40 0.49 20.59
C ALA A 17 18.43 0.99 19.56
N ASP A 18 19.44 0.17 19.25
CA ASP A 18 20.48 0.49 18.26
C ASP A 18 19.91 0.64 16.84
N ARG A 19 18.92 -0.18 16.46
CA ARG A 19 18.27 -0.12 15.13
C ARG A 19 17.30 1.05 14.98
N LEU A 20 16.74 1.56 16.07
CA LEU A 20 15.76 2.65 16.04
C LEU A 20 16.40 4.04 16.18
N SER A 21 17.73 4.14 16.22
CA SER A 21 18.49 5.38 16.46
C SER A 21 17.97 6.18 17.66
N LEU A 22 17.37 5.48 18.63
CA LEU A 22 16.95 6.08 19.88
C LEU A 22 18.25 6.33 20.65
N GLU A 23 18.52 7.59 21.04
CA GLU A 23 19.41 7.82 22.18
C GLU A 23 19.00 6.83 23.28
N PRO A 24 19.92 6.24 24.05
CA PRO A 24 19.60 5.21 25.03
C PRO A 24 18.68 5.83 26.10
N VAL A 25 17.38 5.84 25.81
CA VAL A 25 16.34 6.31 26.68
C VAL A 25 16.34 5.32 27.81
N ALA A 26 16.89 5.80 28.92
CA ALA A 26 16.66 5.40 30.28
C ALA A 26 16.44 3.90 30.50
N ARG A 27 17.46 3.26 31.11
CA ARG A 27 17.33 2.09 32.00
C ARG A 27 16.04 1.28 31.74
N VAL A 28 16.14 0.24 30.92
CA VAL A 28 15.18 -0.86 30.97
C VAL A 28 15.34 -1.54 32.34
N SER A 29 14.79 -0.92 33.38
CA SER A 29 14.72 -1.49 34.71
C SER A 29 13.54 -2.44 34.71
N HIS A 30 13.85 -3.75 34.71
CA HIS A 30 12.93 -4.82 35.07
C HIS A 30 11.70 -5.01 34.18
N SER A 31 11.80 -4.89 32.85
CA SER A 31 10.79 -5.55 32.02
C SER A 31 10.90 -7.06 32.23
N THR A 32 9.82 -7.63 32.77
CA THR A 32 9.66 -9.06 32.94
C THR A 32 9.25 -9.68 31.59
N ILE A 33 9.47 -10.98 31.42
CA ILE A 33 9.00 -11.70 30.23
C ILE A 33 7.48 -11.50 30.00
N PRO A 34 6.62 -11.50 31.05
CA PRO A 34 5.23 -11.09 30.92
C PRO A 34 5.02 -9.71 30.28
N ASP A 35 5.81 -8.70 30.67
CA ASP A 35 5.67 -7.35 30.11
C ASP A 35 6.02 -7.31 28.62
N PHE A 36 6.95 -8.18 28.20
CA PHE A 36 7.31 -8.32 26.79
C PHE A 36 6.25 -9.06 25.98
N ILE A 37 5.68 -10.13 26.53
CA ILE A 37 4.57 -10.89 25.92
C ILE A 37 3.31 -10.01 25.80
N ALA A 38 3.15 -9.03 26.69
CA ALA A 38 2.04 -8.09 26.66
C ALA A 38 2.18 -6.97 25.60
N LEU A 39 3.31 -6.88 24.89
CA LEU A 39 3.46 -5.91 23.80
C LEU A 39 2.60 -6.30 22.60
N PRO A 40 1.92 -5.33 21.94
CA PRO A 40 1.24 -5.59 20.67
C PRO A 40 2.19 -6.24 19.67
N GLY A 41 1.75 -7.33 19.04
CA GLY A 41 2.55 -8.08 18.08
C GLY A 41 3.53 -9.10 18.68
N ALA A 42 3.70 -9.17 20.00
CA ALA A 42 4.55 -10.19 20.61
C ALA A 42 4.08 -11.62 20.27
N ALA A 43 2.78 -11.82 20.06
CA ALA A 43 2.20 -13.07 19.57
C ALA A 43 2.73 -13.48 18.19
N ARG A 44 3.23 -12.54 17.38
CA ARG A 44 3.80 -12.80 16.05
C ARG A 44 5.29 -13.08 16.09
N LEU A 45 5.97 -12.96 17.23
CA LEU A 45 7.39 -13.27 17.29
C LEU A 45 7.62 -14.73 16.92
N ASP A 46 8.62 -14.96 16.08
CA ASP A 46 9.17 -16.29 15.87
C ASP A 46 9.96 -16.66 17.13
N TRP A 47 9.31 -17.40 18.02
CA TRP A 47 9.91 -17.85 19.28
C TRP A 47 11.15 -18.73 19.06
N THR A 48 11.24 -19.43 17.92
CA THR A 48 12.41 -20.27 17.59
C THR A 48 13.59 -19.39 17.24
N ALA A 49 13.40 -18.38 16.39
CA ALA A 49 14.42 -17.37 16.07
C ALA A 49 14.82 -16.58 17.34
N PHE A 50 13.85 -16.22 18.18
CA PHE A 50 14.08 -15.52 19.44
C PHE A 50 14.95 -16.34 20.40
N ASP A 51 14.71 -17.65 20.49
CA ASP A 51 15.55 -18.57 21.26
C ASP A 51 16.97 -18.72 20.71
N GLN A 52 17.21 -18.32 19.46
CA GLN A 52 18.53 -18.26 18.85
C GLN A 52 19.18 -16.87 19.00
N GLY A 53 18.47 -15.90 19.58
CA GLY A 53 18.92 -14.53 19.75
C GLY A 53 18.57 -13.61 18.57
N GLU A 54 17.71 -14.06 17.66
CA GLU A 54 17.26 -13.30 16.50
C GLU A 54 15.85 -12.74 16.72
N VAL A 55 15.60 -11.53 16.22
CA VAL A 55 14.28 -10.90 16.28
C VAL A 55 13.65 -11.02 14.91
N ARG A 56 12.70 -11.93 14.81
CA ARG A 56 11.96 -12.14 13.58
C ARG A 56 10.47 -12.20 13.89
N MET A 57 9.69 -11.48 13.10
CA MET A 57 8.24 -11.62 13.08
C MET A 57 7.90 -12.77 12.14
N ARG A 58 6.93 -13.61 12.51
CA ARG A 58 6.45 -14.73 11.69
C ARG A 58 5.87 -14.23 10.36
N TYR A 59 5.18 -13.10 10.39
CA TYR A 59 4.63 -12.41 9.24
C TYR A 59 4.51 -10.91 9.51
N SER A 60 4.33 -10.13 8.45
CA SER A 60 3.86 -8.76 8.49
C SER A 60 2.45 -8.65 7.90
N ALA A 61 1.61 -7.76 8.45
CA ALA A 61 0.26 -7.57 7.94
C ALA A 61 0.24 -7.05 6.49
N VAL A 62 1.32 -6.43 6.03
CA VAL A 62 1.40 -5.84 4.69
C VAL A 62 1.94 -6.81 3.62
N ASP A 63 2.39 -8.00 4.02
CA ASP A 63 3.03 -8.98 3.14
C ASP A 63 2.20 -9.32 1.88
N PRO A 64 0.88 -9.62 1.97
CA PRO A 64 0.07 -9.93 0.78
C PRO A 64 -0.05 -8.78 -0.23
N VAL A 65 0.22 -7.56 0.24
CA VAL A 65 0.10 -6.35 -0.59
C VAL A 65 1.45 -5.98 -1.16
N TRP A 66 2.52 -6.02 -0.37
CA TRP A 66 3.84 -5.52 -0.79
C TRP A 66 4.73 -6.57 -1.42
N ASN A 67 4.58 -7.83 -1.08
CA ASN A 67 5.37 -8.88 -1.70
C ASN A 67 4.97 -9.03 -3.16
N ASP A 68 5.96 -9.37 -3.99
CA ASP A 68 5.77 -9.57 -5.42
C ASP A 68 4.89 -10.82 -5.63
N VAL A 69 3.60 -10.58 -5.79
CA VAL A 69 2.64 -11.56 -6.32
C VAL A 69 2.84 -11.70 -7.84
N ASP A 70 3.29 -10.61 -8.45
CA ASP A 70 3.62 -10.51 -9.85
C ASP A 70 5.02 -11.15 -10.06
N GLU A 71 5.11 -12.43 -10.43
CA GLU A 71 6.34 -13.07 -10.98
C GLU A 71 6.70 -12.48 -12.37
N VAL A 72 6.61 -11.16 -12.51
CA VAL A 72 6.87 -10.43 -13.74
C VAL A 72 8.20 -9.75 -13.53
N ASP A 73 9.24 -10.36 -14.07
CA ASP A 73 10.61 -9.89 -13.91
C ASP A 73 10.79 -8.44 -14.39
N GLU A 74 9.87 -7.92 -15.20
CA GLU A 74 9.88 -6.56 -15.75
C GLU A 74 9.14 -5.51 -14.89
N LEU A 75 8.39 -5.88 -13.85
CA LEU A 75 7.69 -4.93 -12.97
C LEU A 75 8.47 -4.66 -11.69
N VAL A 76 8.49 -3.41 -11.22
CA VAL A 76 8.98 -3.13 -9.86
C VAL A 76 7.94 -3.56 -8.84
N GLY A 77 8.39 -3.92 -7.64
CA GLY A 77 7.49 -4.28 -6.56
C GLY A 77 6.48 -3.18 -6.25
N LEU A 78 5.29 -3.55 -5.78
CA LEU A 78 4.17 -2.63 -5.66
C LEU A 78 4.49 -1.45 -4.75
N ARG A 79 5.18 -1.71 -3.64
CA ARG A 79 5.63 -0.69 -2.69
C ARG A 79 6.58 0.32 -3.34
N GLU A 80 7.47 -0.16 -4.20
CA GLU A 80 8.40 0.67 -4.94
C GLU A 80 7.70 1.53 -5.98
N HIS A 81 6.69 0.98 -6.67
CA HIS A 81 5.84 1.74 -7.58
C HIS A 81 5.10 2.89 -6.87
N VAL A 82 4.56 2.63 -5.66
CA VAL A 82 3.95 3.69 -4.83
C VAL A 82 4.97 4.78 -4.50
N ARG A 83 6.21 4.40 -4.13
CA ARG A 83 7.28 5.34 -3.79
C ARG A 83 7.66 6.22 -4.99
N ARG A 84 7.94 5.61 -6.15
CA ARG A 84 8.29 6.31 -7.40
C ARG A 84 7.18 7.27 -7.82
N LEU A 85 5.93 6.79 -7.80
CA LEU A 85 4.79 7.61 -8.16
C LEU A 85 4.57 8.76 -7.17
N SER A 86 4.72 8.52 -5.87
CA SER A 86 4.63 9.56 -4.85
C SER A 86 5.66 10.68 -5.09
N ARG A 87 6.90 10.33 -5.44
CA ARG A 87 7.94 11.32 -5.77
C ARG A 87 7.58 12.10 -7.03
N ALA A 88 7.16 11.42 -8.10
CA ALA A 88 6.75 12.04 -9.35
C ALA A 88 5.57 13.02 -9.15
N MET A 89 4.59 12.67 -8.32
CA MET A 89 3.45 13.54 -8.04
C MET A 89 3.84 14.77 -7.20
N ALA A 90 4.79 14.62 -6.28
CA ALA A 90 5.33 15.76 -5.52
C ALA A 90 6.02 16.75 -6.47
N GLU A 91 6.85 16.25 -7.39
CA GLU A 91 7.48 17.06 -8.44
C GLU A 91 6.48 17.77 -9.35
N LEU A 92 5.42 17.06 -9.75
CA LEU A 92 4.35 17.64 -10.57
C LEU A 92 3.61 18.77 -9.83
N SER A 93 3.47 18.65 -8.50
CA SER A 93 2.78 19.64 -7.67
C SER A 93 3.48 20.99 -7.59
N PHE A 94 4.82 21.00 -7.64
CA PHE A 94 5.59 22.25 -7.67
C PHE A 94 5.37 23.05 -8.95
N ARG A 95 4.88 22.42 -10.03
CA ARG A 95 4.83 23.01 -11.37
C ARG A 95 3.46 23.49 -11.78
N GLN A 96 2.45 22.64 -11.58
CA GLN A 96 1.16 22.83 -12.23
C GLN A 96 0.05 23.20 -11.25
N ALA A 97 -0.08 22.43 -10.16
CA ALA A 97 -1.17 22.62 -9.22
C ALA A 97 -0.85 22.00 -7.86
N ALA A 98 -1.18 22.74 -6.79
CA ALA A 98 -1.13 22.24 -5.42
C ALA A 98 -1.96 20.97 -5.20
N ALA A 99 -2.93 20.66 -6.08
CA ALA A 99 -3.75 19.46 -6.00
C ALA A 99 -2.94 18.15 -6.15
N TRP A 100 -1.82 18.16 -6.87
CA TRP A 100 -0.95 16.97 -6.99
C TRP A 100 -0.19 16.67 -5.69
N ASN A 101 -0.02 17.66 -4.81
CA ASN A 101 0.55 17.44 -3.48
C ASN A 101 -0.37 16.54 -2.64
N ASP A 102 -1.69 16.66 -2.80
CA ASP A 102 -2.64 15.76 -2.13
C ASP A 102 -2.53 14.32 -2.66
N VAL A 103 -2.25 14.14 -3.95
CA VAL A 103 -1.98 12.82 -4.55
C VAL A 103 -0.72 12.22 -3.92
N ALA A 104 0.39 12.97 -3.94
CA ALA A 104 1.65 12.56 -3.35
C ALA A 104 1.52 12.24 -1.86
N TYR A 105 0.81 13.07 -1.10
CA TYR A 105 0.58 12.87 0.32
C TYR A 105 -0.15 11.55 0.61
N ASN A 106 -1.23 11.23 -0.12
CA ASN A 106 -1.96 9.99 0.08
C ASN A 106 -1.14 8.76 -0.32
N LEU A 107 -0.33 8.84 -1.39
CA LEU A 107 0.60 7.76 -1.75
C LEU A 107 1.70 7.57 -0.68
N LYS A 108 2.20 8.66 -0.10
CA LYS A 108 3.14 8.61 1.03
C LYS A 108 2.51 7.94 2.26
N LEU A 109 1.24 8.24 2.56
CA LEU A 109 0.51 7.55 3.63
C LEU A 109 0.40 6.05 3.34
N ALA A 110 0.02 5.65 2.13
CA ALA A 110 -0.02 4.25 1.73
C ALA A 110 1.34 3.56 1.92
N TYR A 111 2.42 4.16 1.42
CA TYR A 111 3.79 3.65 1.55
C TYR A 111 4.28 3.55 3.01
N SER A 112 3.81 4.46 3.87
CA SER A 112 4.21 4.52 5.27
C SER A 112 3.57 3.43 6.14
N VAL A 113 2.56 2.73 5.63
CA VAL A 113 2.00 1.55 6.30
C VAL A 113 3.00 0.41 6.20
N THR A 114 3.70 0.16 7.30
CA THR A 114 4.68 -0.92 7.42
C THR A 114 4.11 -2.15 8.13
N ASP A 115 3.13 -1.97 9.01
CA ASP A 115 2.46 -3.06 9.72
C ASP A 115 1.13 -2.57 10.34
N VAL A 116 0.25 -3.50 10.70
CA VAL A 116 -1.03 -3.26 11.37
C VAL A 116 -1.29 -4.39 12.33
N PHE A 117 -1.67 -4.11 13.58
CA PHE A 117 -2.02 -5.09 14.60
C PHE A 117 -3.51 -5.08 14.91
N ALA A 118 -4.10 -6.25 15.08
CA ALA A 118 -5.49 -6.45 15.48
C ALA A 118 -5.56 -7.65 16.43
N ASP A 119 -6.52 -7.62 17.35
CA ASP A 119 -6.75 -8.69 18.32
C ASP A 119 -8.21 -9.12 18.17
N THR A 120 -8.44 -10.34 17.70
CA THR A 120 -9.78 -10.92 17.52
C THR A 120 -10.28 -11.62 18.77
N ASP A 121 -9.39 -12.07 19.67
CA ASP A 121 -9.75 -12.73 20.94
C ASP A 121 -10.02 -11.72 22.06
N MET A 122 -11.06 -10.91 21.87
CA MET A 122 -11.46 -9.83 22.78
C MET A 122 -11.71 -10.30 24.23
N ASP A 123 -12.09 -11.56 24.43
CA ASP A 123 -12.42 -12.13 25.74
C ASP A 123 -11.28 -13.00 26.32
N GLY A 124 -10.21 -13.26 25.55
CA GLY A 124 -9.09 -14.12 25.95
C GLY A 124 -9.51 -15.57 26.22
N THR A 125 -10.61 -16.02 25.61
CA THR A 125 -11.20 -17.34 25.93
C THR A 125 -10.69 -18.46 25.03
N SER A 126 -10.06 -18.12 23.90
CA SER A 126 -9.52 -19.10 22.97
C SER A 126 -8.42 -19.95 23.63
N ALA A 127 -7.65 -19.36 24.55
CA ALA A 127 -6.54 -20.00 25.26
C ALA A 127 -6.92 -21.26 26.06
N TYR A 128 -8.20 -21.46 26.39
CA TYR A 128 -8.66 -22.65 27.12
C TYR A 128 -8.82 -23.90 26.22
N CYS A 129 -8.79 -23.75 24.90
CA CYS A 129 -8.98 -24.84 23.95
C CYS A 129 -7.99 -24.71 22.79
N ARG A 130 -7.07 -25.68 22.66
CA ARG A 130 -6.02 -25.62 21.63
C ARG A 130 -6.56 -25.38 20.20
N PRO A 131 -7.56 -26.13 19.70
CA PRO A 131 -8.15 -25.85 18.39
C PRO A 131 -8.75 -24.45 18.24
N ALA A 132 -9.29 -23.87 19.32
CA ALA A 132 -9.83 -22.51 19.29
C ALA A 132 -8.70 -21.47 19.26
N ALA A 133 -7.64 -21.66 20.05
CA ALA A 133 -6.46 -20.80 20.00
C ALA A 133 -5.76 -20.84 18.63
N GLU A 134 -5.68 -22.02 17.99
CA GLU A 134 -5.12 -22.16 16.65
C GLU A 134 -5.99 -21.48 15.58
N TYR A 135 -7.31 -21.55 15.73
CA TYR A 135 -8.24 -20.81 14.89
C TYR A 135 -8.08 -19.30 15.05
N GLU A 136 -8.14 -18.77 16.28
CA GLU A 136 -7.99 -17.33 16.54
C GLU A 136 -6.64 -16.82 16.03
N ALA A 137 -5.55 -17.56 16.21
CA ALA A 137 -4.25 -17.14 15.68
C ALA A 137 -4.24 -17.00 14.14
N ALA A 138 -4.96 -17.87 13.44
CA ALA A 138 -5.13 -17.81 11.99
C ALA A 138 -6.09 -16.67 11.59
N ASP A 139 -7.13 -16.42 12.39
CA ASP A 139 -8.10 -15.35 12.17
C ASP A 139 -7.50 -13.96 12.42
N ASP A 140 -6.69 -13.81 13.45
CA ASP A 140 -5.87 -12.63 13.76
C ASP A 140 -4.98 -12.28 12.56
N GLU A 141 -4.18 -13.25 12.08
CA GLU A 141 -3.28 -13.04 10.95
C GLU A 141 -4.04 -12.58 9.70
N PHE A 142 -5.16 -13.21 9.39
CA PHE A 142 -6.00 -12.80 8.26
C PHE A 142 -6.61 -11.41 8.49
N THR A 143 -7.11 -11.14 9.69
CA THR A 143 -7.73 -9.86 10.03
C THR A 143 -6.76 -8.71 9.89
N GLU A 144 -5.54 -8.88 10.38
CA GLU A 144 -4.47 -7.90 10.28
C GLU A 144 -4.09 -7.64 8.83
N LYS A 145 -3.90 -8.70 8.04
CA LYS A 145 -3.60 -8.62 6.61
C LYS A 145 -4.71 -7.94 5.82
N HIS A 146 -5.96 -8.30 6.09
CA HIS A 146 -7.12 -7.70 5.44
C HIS A 146 -7.29 -6.22 5.80
N LEU A 147 -7.05 -5.85 7.06
CA LEU A 147 -7.11 -4.47 7.53
C LEU A 147 -6.00 -3.63 6.90
N ALA A 148 -4.77 -4.13 6.88
CA ALA A 148 -3.65 -3.47 6.22
C ALA A 148 -3.94 -3.21 4.73
N ALA A 149 -4.38 -4.25 4.00
CA ALA A 149 -4.75 -4.13 2.59
C ALA A 149 -5.87 -3.11 2.34
N THR A 150 -6.88 -3.10 3.21
CA THR A 150 -7.99 -2.13 3.17
C THR A 150 -7.51 -0.70 3.38
N ILE A 151 -6.64 -0.46 4.36
CA ILE A 151 -6.07 0.87 4.65
C ILE A 151 -5.25 1.37 3.47
N ILE A 152 -4.32 0.54 2.97
CA ILE A 152 -3.44 0.87 1.84
C ILE A 152 -4.26 1.18 0.60
N PHE A 153 -5.22 0.32 0.24
CA PHE A 153 -6.09 0.54 -0.91
C PHE A 153 -6.90 1.83 -0.74
N SER A 154 -7.41 2.12 0.46
CA SER A 154 -8.16 3.36 0.71
C SER A 154 -7.32 4.61 0.49
N PHE A 155 -6.03 4.60 0.89
CA PHE A 155 -5.12 5.70 0.59
C PHE A 155 -4.81 5.81 -0.90
N ALA A 156 -4.52 4.69 -1.59
CA ALA A 156 -4.27 4.69 -3.03
C ALA A 156 -5.50 5.18 -3.83
N TRP A 157 -6.70 4.70 -3.47
CA TRP A 157 -7.96 5.15 -4.07
C TRP A 157 -8.20 6.64 -3.82
N THR A 158 -7.92 7.12 -2.61
CA THR A 158 -8.03 8.56 -2.30
C THR A 158 -7.05 9.37 -3.14
N ALA A 159 -5.82 8.90 -3.34
CA ALA A 159 -4.85 9.53 -4.23
C ALA A 159 -5.40 9.61 -5.68
N TYR A 160 -6.03 8.55 -6.17
CA TYR A 160 -6.69 8.55 -7.48
C TYR A 160 -7.84 9.55 -7.58
N GLU A 161 -8.69 9.64 -6.55
CA GLU A 161 -9.72 10.68 -6.49
C GLU A 161 -9.14 12.10 -6.52
N ARG A 162 -8.00 12.33 -5.86
CA ARG A 162 -7.30 13.62 -5.91
C ARG A 162 -6.67 13.88 -7.27
N ALA A 163 -6.14 12.85 -7.95
CA ALA A 163 -5.63 12.98 -9.30
C ALA A 163 -6.74 13.41 -10.27
N ILE A 164 -7.94 12.82 -10.16
CA ILE A 164 -9.12 13.23 -10.95
C ILE A 164 -9.46 14.71 -10.71
N GLU A 165 -9.42 15.17 -9.45
CA GLU A 165 -9.68 16.57 -9.12
C GLU A 165 -8.59 17.52 -9.64
N ALA A 166 -7.33 17.07 -9.67
CA ALA A 166 -6.22 17.82 -10.21
C ALA A 166 -6.33 18.00 -11.74
N VAL A 167 -6.78 16.96 -12.46
CA VAL A 167 -7.03 17.04 -13.92
C VAL A 167 -8.25 17.92 -14.21
N GLU A 168 -9.35 17.70 -13.49
CA GLU A 168 -10.59 18.40 -13.76
C GLU A 168 -11.34 18.72 -12.45
N PRO A 169 -11.26 19.97 -11.94
CA PRO A 169 -11.88 20.36 -10.68
C PRO A 169 -13.41 20.34 -10.79
N ALA A 170 -14.07 19.33 -10.21
CA ALA A 170 -15.53 19.31 -10.10
C ALA A 170 -16.00 18.81 -8.72
N ARG A 171 -17.15 19.33 -8.28
CA ARG A 171 -17.67 19.13 -6.92
C ARG A 171 -18.34 17.77 -6.66
N ALA A 172 -18.65 16.96 -7.66
CA ALA A 172 -19.38 15.70 -7.46
C ALA A 172 -19.04 14.60 -8.48
N GLY A 173 -19.17 13.34 -8.07
CA GLY A 173 -19.13 12.18 -8.97
C GLY A 173 -17.74 11.68 -9.37
N ARG A 174 -16.72 11.84 -8.50
CA ARG A 174 -15.31 11.54 -8.79
C ARG A 174 -15.09 10.17 -9.45
N GLY A 175 -15.67 9.09 -8.93
CA GLY A 175 -15.49 7.75 -9.52
C GLY A 175 -16.03 7.59 -10.94
N ALA A 176 -17.20 8.17 -11.24
CA ALA A 176 -17.76 8.14 -12.60
C ALA A 176 -16.95 9.02 -13.55
N LYS A 177 -16.46 10.15 -13.03
CA LYS A 177 -15.61 11.09 -13.75
C LYS A 177 -14.25 10.51 -14.09
N GLY A 178 -13.60 9.85 -13.14
CA GLY A 178 -12.32 9.17 -13.36
C GLY A 178 -12.40 8.15 -14.49
N ARG A 179 -13.49 7.37 -14.53
CA ARG A 179 -13.77 6.49 -15.67
C ARG A 179 -13.87 7.26 -16.98
N ASP A 180 -14.64 8.34 -17.02
CA ASP A 180 -14.86 9.08 -18.26
C ASP A 180 -13.55 9.77 -18.74
N LEU A 181 -12.74 10.31 -17.82
CA LEU A 181 -11.39 10.84 -18.09
C LEU A 181 -10.45 9.75 -18.60
N ALA A 182 -10.34 8.63 -17.87
CA ALA A 182 -9.54 7.49 -18.29
C ALA A 182 -10.00 6.98 -19.66
N SER A 183 -11.30 7.02 -19.95
CA SER A 183 -11.84 6.57 -21.24
C SER A 183 -11.45 7.44 -22.43
N ALA A 184 -11.19 8.72 -22.18
CA ALA A 184 -10.69 9.66 -23.19
C ALA A 184 -9.19 9.54 -23.41
N ASN A 185 -8.47 8.92 -22.48
CA ASN A 185 -7.03 8.71 -22.58
C ASN A 185 -6.74 7.63 -23.64
N THR A 186 -5.90 7.99 -24.62
CA THR A 186 -5.50 7.12 -25.73
C THR A 186 -4.07 6.58 -25.57
N ARG A 187 -3.35 7.01 -24.52
CA ARG A 187 -2.01 6.53 -24.23
C ARG A 187 -2.04 5.08 -23.79
N HIS A 188 -1.01 4.36 -24.18
CA HIS A 188 -0.80 2.98 -23.81
C HIS A 188 0.19 2.91 -22.66
N LEU A 189 -0.24 2.44 -21.49
CA LEU A 189 0.71 1.99 -20.47
C LEU A 189 0.98 0.49 -20.65
N PRO A 190 2.26 0.08 -20.67
CA PRO A 190 2.63 -1.32 -20.52
C PRO A 190 1.94 -1.95 -19.31
N TYR A 191 1.70 -3.27 -19.40
CA TYR A 191 1.11 -4.09 -18.34
C TYR A 191 -0.32 -3.73 -17.86
N LEU A 192 -0.89 -2.56 -18.19
CA LEU A 192 -2.26 -2.18 -17.81
C LEU A 192 -3.30 -3.25 -18.16
N ARG A 193 -3.21 -3.78 -19.39
CA ARG A 193 -4.11 -4.85 -19.84
C ARG A 193 -3.95 -6.12 -19.00
N ARG A 194 -2.71 -6.50 -18.69
CA ARG A 194 -2.41 -7.69 -17.90
C ARG A 194 -2.93 -7.52 -16.47
N THR A 195 -2.56 -6.43 -15.80
CA THR A 195 -3.03 -6.10 -14.44
C THR A 195 -4.56 -6.06 -14.36
N LEU A 196 -5.24 -5.52 -15.37
CA LEU A 196 -6.71 -5.54 -15.43
C LEU A 196 -7.26 -6.96 -15.53
N LEU A 197 -6.66 -7.83 -16.35
CA LEU A 197 -7.11 -9.22 -16.48
C LEU A 197 -6.86 -10.01 -15.18
N ASP A 198 -5.72 -9.79 -14.53
CA ASP A 198 -5.39 -10.42 -13.26
C ASP A 198 -6.36 -9.96 -12.15
N ALA A 199 -6.68 -8.65 -12.11
CA ALA A 199 -7.68 -8.10 -11.18
C ALA A 199 -9.07 -8.69 -11.43
N ALA A 200 -9.46 -8.81 -12.70
CA ALA A 200 -10.74 -9.42 -13.08
C ALA A 200 -10.80 -10.92 -12.71
N ALA A 201 -9.70 -11.66 -12.89
CA ALA A 201 -9.61 -13.07 -12.53
C ALA A 201 -9.75 -13.28 -11.01
N LEU A 202 -9.04 -12.49 -10.21
CA LEU A 202 -9.10 -12.56 -8.75
C LEU A 202 -10.44 -12.07 -8.17
N ALA A 203 -11.12 -11.15 -8.85
CA ALA A 203 -12.41 -10.65 -8.40
C ALA A 203 -13.53 -11.70 -8.47
N GLY A 204 -13.38 -12.76 -9.28
CA GLY A 204 -14.44 -13.75 -9.53
C GLY A 204 -15.74 -13.07 -9.99
N ASP A 205 -16.85 -13.37 -9.31
CA ASP A 205 -18.17 -12.75 -9.56
C ASP A 205 -18.28 -11.31 -9.05
N GLY A 206 -17.19 -10.77 -8.51
CA GLY A 206 -17.10 -9.47 -7.90
C GLY A 206 -17.17 -8.27 -8.85
N THR A 207 -17.02 -8.51 -10.16
CA THR A 207 -17.11 -7.50 -11.21
C THR A 207 -18.32 -7.78 -12.11
N ASP A 208 -19.30 -6.90 -12.09
CA ASP A 208 -20.45 -6.97 -12.98
C ASP A 208 -20.10 -6.36 -14.34
N PHE A 209 -19.75 -7.22 -15.30
CA PHE A 209 -19.52 -6.87 -16.70
C PHE A 209 -20.83 -6.57 -17.48
N GLY A 210 -21.98 -6.95 -16.94
CA GLY A 210 -23.30 -6.64 -17.49
C GLY A 210 -23.78 -5.23 -17.15
N ARG A 211 -23.17 -4.58 -16.15
CA ARG A 211 -23.47 -3.21 -15.75
C ARG A 211 -23.36 -2.25 -16.95
N ARG A 212 -24.32 -1.33 -17.07
CA ARG A 212 -24.42 -0.39 -18.21
C ARG A 212 -23.12 0.38 -18.43
N GLU A 213 -22.54 0.92 -17.36
CA GLU A 213 -21.31 1.71 -17.43
C GLU A 213 -20.12 0.86 -17.89
N MET A 214 -20.00 -0.38 -17.42
CA MET A 214 -18.96 -1.32 -17.84
C MET A 214 -19.11 -1.71 -19.33
N ARG A 215 -20.33 -2.08 -19.75
CA ARG A 215 -20.64 -2.36 -21.16
C ARG A 215 -20.33 -1.19 -22.08
N ARG A 216 -20.56 0.04 -21.62
CA ARG A 216 -20.19 1.25 -22.38
C ARG A 216 -18.68 1.31 -22.60
N MET A 217 -17.87 1.08 -21.56
CA MET A 217 -16.41 1.12 -21.69
C MET A 217 -15.88 0.01 -22.59
N LEU A 218 -16.43 -1.20 -22.48
CA LEU A 218 -16.12 -2.32 -23.36
C LEU A 218 -16.47 -2.03 -24.81
N ALA A 219 -17.64 -1.43 -25.09
CA ALA A 219 -18.06 -1.05 -26.43
C ALA A 219 -17.17 0.04 -27.05
N LEU A 220 -16.59 0.91 -26.22
CA LEU A 220 -15.60 1.90 -26.64
C LEU A 220 -14.20 1.30 -26.84
N GLY A 221 -13.95 0.05 -26.42
CA GLY A 221 -12.63 -0.56 -26.44
C GLY A 221 -11.62 0.10 -25.51
N SER A 222 -12.08 0.90 -24.53
CA SER A 222 -11.19 1.65 -23.64
C SER A 222 -10.76 0.81 -22.44
N LEU A 223 -9.54 0.26 -22.48
CA LEU A 223 -8.97 -0.48 -21.35
C LEU A 223 -8.87 0.37 -20.07
N PRO A 224 -8.39 1.62 -20.09
CA PRO A 224 -8.37 2.45 -18.88
C PRO A 224 -9.78 2.71 -18.33
N GLY A 225 -10.77 2.92 -19.21
CA GLY A 225 -12.17 3.08 -18.80
C GLY A 225 -12.74 1.82 -18.13
N VAL A 226 -12.44 0.63 -18.68
CA VAL A 226 -12.82 -0.66 -18.07
C VAL A 226 -12.15 -0.83 -16.71
N ALA A 227 -10.86 -0.53 -16.59
CA ALA A 227 -10.12 -0.58 -15.34
C ALA A 227 -10.70 0.35 -14.26
N ALA A 228 -10.99 1.61 -14.63
CA ALA A 228 -11.59 2.58 -13.72
C ALA A 228 -12.98 2.14 -13.24
N GLU A 229 -13.81 1.57 -14.12
CA GLU A 229 -15.13 1.07 -13.72
C GLU A 229 -15.03 -0.21 -12.87
N HIS A 230 -14.07 -1.10 -13.15
CA HIS A 230 -13.77 -2.27 -12.30
C HIS A 230 -13.41 -1.83 -10.88
N LEU A 231 -12.44 -0.91 -10.74
CA LEU A 231 -12.01 -0.38 -9.46
C LEU A 231 -13.13 0.33 -8.70
N ARG A 232 -14.00 1.05 -9.41
CA ARG A 232 -15.17 1.68 -8.80
C ARG A 232 -16.13 0.64 -8.21
N GLN A 233 -16.33 -0.49 -8.88
CA GLN A 233 -17.13 -1.60 -8.35
C GLN A 233 -16.46 -2.24 -7.14
N PHE A 234 -15.15 -2.51 -7.21
CA PHE A 234 -14.36 -3.04 -6.09
C PHE A 234 -14.45 -2.13 -4.86
N ARG A 235 -14.19 -0.83 -5.02
CA ARG A 235 -14.30 0.17 -3.94
C ARG A 235 -15.69 0.24 -3.35
N ASN A 236 -16.74 0.16 -4.17
CA ASN A 236 -18.11 0.19 -3.67
C ASN A 236 -18.41 -1.04 -2.81
N ARG A 237 -18.01 -2.23 -3.26
CA ARG A 237 -18.15 -3.46 -2.48
C ARG A 237 -17.41 -3.38 -1.14
N LEU A 238 -16.18 -2.86 -1.16
CA LEU A 238 -15.41 -2.63 0.07
C LEU A 238 -16.14 -1.66 1.01
N THR A 239 -16.61 -0.52 0.49
CA THR A 239 -17.29 0.53 1.30
C THR A 239 -18.63 0.05 1.87
N HIS A 240 -19.37 -0.78 1.12
CA HIS A 240 -20.68 -1.29 1.53
C HIS A 240 -20.61 -2.61 2.32
N GLY A 241 -19.41 -3.16 2.53
CA GLY A 241 -19.21 -4.38 3.31
C GLY A 241 -19.57 -5.66 2.57
N ASP A 242 -19.59 -5.62 1.22
CA ASP A 242 -19.73 -6.81 0.36
C ASP A 242 -18.38 -7.53 0.17
N LEU A 243 -17.27 -6.85 0.47
CA LEU A 243 -15.92 -7.42 0.48
C LEU A 243 -15.49 -7.73 1.92
N ARG A 244 -16.14 -8.70 2.55
CA ARG A 244 -15.81 -9.11 3.93
C ARG A 244 -14.57 -10.00 3.94
N LYS A 245 -13.77 -9.89 5.01
CA LYS A 245 -12.78 -10.91 5.36
C LYS A 245 -13.50 -12.27 5.45
N PRO A 246 -13.06 -13.30 4.71
CA PRO A 246 -13.60 -14.65 4.87
C PRO A 246 -13.07 -15.27 6.18
N GLU A 247 -13.58 -16.45 6.52
CA GLU A 247 -13.00 -17.26 7.61
C GLU A 247 -11.70 -17.95 7.16
N PRO A 248 -10.79 -18.27 8.09
CA PRO A 248 -9.64 -19.13 7.82
C PRO A 248 -10.07 -20.45 7.17
N LYS A 249 -9.34 -20.86 6.12
CA LYS A 249 -9.66 -22.09 5.37
C LYS A 249 -9.14 -23.36 6.04
N ASP A 250 -8.05 -23.25 6.78
CA ASP A 250 -7.36 -24.33 7.48
C ASP A 250 -6.49 -23.72 8.60
N TRP A 251 -6.25 -24.44 9.70
CA TRP A 251 -5.49 -23.93 10.85
C TRP A 251 -4.82 -25.04 11.66
N GLY A 252 -3.89 -24.64 12.52
CA GLY A 252 -3.07 -25.55 13.34
C GLY A 252 -1.76 -25.97 12.66
N ASP A 253 -0.98 -26.78 13.37
CA ASP A 253 0.41 -27.12 13.01
C ASP A 253 0.54 -27.86 11.65
N GLU A 254 -0.51 -28.54 11.21
CA GLU A 254 -0.54 -29.29 9.94
C GLU A 254 -1.19 -28.51 8.78
N SER A 255 -1.61 -27.26 9.04
CA SER A 255 -2.27 -26.44 8.03
C SER A 255 -1.36 -26.22 6.82
N ARG A 256 -1.94 -26.36 5.64
CA ARG A 256 -1.26 -26.03 4.36
C ARG A 256 -1.70 -24.69 3.81
N TRP A 257 -2.63 -24.02 4.48
CA TRP A 257 -3.15 -22.75 4.03
C TRP A 257 -2.16 -21.64 4.36
N ILE A 258 -1.72 -20.94 3.31
CA ILE A 258 -0.84 -19.77 3.41
C ILE A 258 -1.74 -18.55 3.23
N VAL A 259 -1.86 -17.73 4.27
CA VAL A 259 -2.75 -16.57 4.26
C VAL A 259 -2.37 -15.59 3.15
N ASP A 260 -1.08 -15.41 2.88
CA ASP A 260 -0.57 -14.51 1.84
C ASP A 260 -1.05 -14.87 0.42
N GLU A 261 -1.36 -16.14 0.18
CA GLU A 261 -1.81 -16.64 -1.12
C GLU A 261 -3.34 -16.60 -1.27
N ASP A 262 -4.07 -16.10 -0.26
CA ASP A 262 -5.52 -16.07 -0.34
C ASP A 262 -6.00 -15.08 -1.43
N PRO A 263 -6.83 -15.51 -2.41
CA PRO A 263 -7.32 -14.63 -3.48
C PRO A 263 -8.01 -13.37 -2.96
N HIS A 264 -8.61 -13.42 -1.77
CA HIS A 264 -9.25 -12.25 -1.17
C HIS A 264 -8.26 -11.16 -0.72
N LEU A 265 -7.01 -11.52 -0.45
CA LEU A 265 -5.93 -10.58 -0.17
C LEU A 265 -5.21 -10.18 -1.46
N LEU A 266 -4.91 -11.15 -2.33
CA LEU A 266 -4.21 -10.89 -3.61
C LEU A 266 -4.96 -9.90 -4.51
N GLN A 267 -6.30 -9.90 -4.50
CA GLN A 267 -7.07 -8.91 -5.25
C GLN A 267 -6.72 -7.47 -4.83
N PHE A 268 -6.33 -7.20 -3.57
CA PHE A 268 -5.92 -5.85 -3.16
C PHE A 268 -4.61 -5.45 -3.83
N HIS A 269 -3.61 -6.33 -3.87
CA HIS A 269 -2.34 -6.08 -4.57
C HIS A 269 -2.59 -5.60 -6.00
N VAL A 270 -3.33 -6.40 -6.78
CA VAL A 270 -3.56 -6.13 -8.19
C VAL A 270 -4.46 -4.91 -8.40
N ASN A 271 -5.47 -4.70 -7.55
CA ASN A 271 -6.30 -3.50 -7.62
C ASN A 271 -5.53 -2.23 -7.23
N ILE A 272 -4.62 -2.28 -6.25
CA ILE A 272 -3.75 -1.15 -5.93
C ILE A 272 -2.83 -0.86 -7.11
N ARG A 273 -2.18 -1.87 -7.71
CA ARG A 273 -1.38 -1.69 -8.93
C ARG A 273 -2.18 -1.00 -10.03
N LEU A 274 -3.40 -1.46 -10.26
CA LEU A 274 -4.28 -0.90 -11.28
C LEU A 274 -4.64 0.56 -10.98
N VAL A 275 -4.87 0.92 -9.71
CA VAL A 275 -5.07 2.32 -9.28
C VAL A 275 -3.84 3.18 -9.60
N LEU A 276 -2.64 2.69 -9.29
CA LEU A 276 -1.40 3.44 -9.55
C LEU A 276 -1.18 3.68 -11.04
N LEU A 277 -1.45 2.68 -11.89
CA LEU A 277 -1.38 2.82 -13.35
C LEU A 277 -2.39 3.86 -13.87
N LEU A 278 -3.60 3.92 -13.30
CA LEU A 278 -4.58 4.95 -13.67
C LEU A 278 -4.15 6.36 -13.21
N ILE A 279 -3.52 6.48 -12.03
CA ILE A 279 -2.94 7.76 -11.58
C ILE A 279 -1.84 8.21 -12.56
N GLN A 280 -0.95 7.29 -12.98
CA GLN A 280 0.07 7.60 -13.99
C GLN A 280 -0.54 8.10 -15.29
N LEU A 281 -1.57 7.42 -15.82
CA LEU A 281 -2.27 7.87 -17.04
C LEU A 281 -2.81 9.30 -16.91
N LEU A 282 -3.44 9.63 -15.77
CA LEU A 282 -3.95 10.97 -15.54
C LEU A 282 -2.83 12.00 -15.43
N ALA A 283 -1.73 11.65 -14.76
CA ALA A 283 -0.56 12.52 -14.65
C ALA A 283 0.07 12.79 -16.02
N PHE A 284 0.08 11.80 -16.90
CA PHE A 284 0.58 11.92 -18.27
C PHE A 284 -0.14 12.96 -19.12
N ASP A 285 -1.48 12.93 -19.09
CA ASP A 285 -2.29 13.87 -19.87
C ASP A 285 -2.00 15.31 -19.45
N VAL A 286 -1.66 15.49 -18.18
CA VAL A 286 -1.33 16.78 -17.59
C VAL A 286 0.14 17.16 -17.85
N ALA A 287 1.08 16.22 -17.72
CA ALA A 287 2.51 16.45 -17.95
C ALA A 287 2.83 16.83 -19.41
N GLY A 288 2.18 16.20 -20.39
CA GLY A 288 2.39 16.53 -21.82
C GLY A 288 1.95 17.93 -22.24
N THR A 289 1.36 18.70 -21.32
CA THR A 289 1.01 20.11 -21.53
C THR A 289 1.94 21.10 -20.81
N ALA A 290 2.94 20.61 -20.05
CA ALA A 290 3.81 21.42 -19.21
C ALA A 290 5.31 21.20 -19.48
N PRO A 291 6.16 22.17 -19.09
CA PRO A 291 7.60 22.03 -19.24
C PRO A 291 8.19 20.89 -18.36
N PRO A 292 9.25 20.21 -18.86
CA PRO A 292 9.85 19.00 -18.27
C PRO A 292 10.44 19.16 -16.86
N PRO A 293 10.63 18.05 -16.08
CA PRO A 293 11.14 18.10 -14.73
C PRO A 293 12.58 18.62 -14.49
N VAL A 294 12.98 18.90 -13.23
CA VAL A 294 14.29 19.53 -12.88
C VAL A 294 15.36 18.47 -12.59
N ASP A 295 14.97 17.32 -12.04
CA ASP A 295 15.78 16.10 -11.97
C ASP A 295 15.70 15.25 -13.25
N PHE A 296 14.76 15.63 -14.11
CA PHE A 296 14.57 15.09 -15.44
C PHE A 296 15.24 16.03 -16.42
N ASP A 297 15.71 15.55 -17.56
CA ASP A 297 16.47 16.39 -18.47
C ASP A 297 15.55 17.49 -19.03
N PRO A 298 15.72 18.77 -18.65
CA PRO A 298 14.85 19.84 -19.11
C PRO A 298 14.99 20.08 -20.61
N ASP A 299 16.08 19.58 -21.22
CA ASP A 299 16.34 19.64 -22.65
C ASP A 299 15.71 18.43 -23.39
N ASP A 300 15.17 17.42 -22.67
CA ASP A 300 14.58 16.21 -23.23
C ASP A 300 13.21 15.85 -22.63
N PRO A 301 12.13 16.58 -23.00
CA PRO A 301 10.77 16.28 -22.56
C PRO A 301 10.26 14.90 -23.02
N GLU A 302 10.81 14.34 -24.11
CA GLU A 302 10.41 13.01 -24.61
C GLU A 302 10.85 11.93 -23.62
N ARG A 303 12.09 12.01 -23.12
CA ARG A 303 12.60 11.12 -22.07
C ARG A 303 11.78 11.20 -20.78
N ASN A 304 11.29 12.39 -20.44
CA ASN A 304 10.58 12.60 -19.19
C ASN A 304 9.15 12.05 -19.22
N GLU A 305 8.51 12.16 -20.40
CA GLU A 305 7.30 11.41 -20.67
C GLU A 305 7.58 9.90 -20.63
N GLU A 306 8.70 9.43 -21.18
CA GLU A 306 9.07 8.03 -21.13
C GLU A 306 9.24 7.52 -19.68
N ASP A 307 9.97 8.22 -18.80
CA ASP A 307 10.17 7.70 -17.43
C ASP A 307 8.89 7.74 -16.59
N LEU A 308 7.98 8.73 -16.79
CA LEU A 308 6.65 8.70 -16.15
C LEU A 308 5.84 7.45 -16.59
N GLY A 309 6.09 7.00 -17.83
CA GLY A 309 5.57 5.79 -18.46
C GLY A 309 6.06 4.51 -17.85
N LEU A 310 7.28 4.56 -17.33
CA LEU A 310 8.04 3.40 -16.90
C LEU A 310 8.20 3.34 -15.39
N LEU A 311 7.56 4.21 -14.58
CA LEU A 311 7.69 4.11 -13.11
C LEU A 311 7.23 2.75 -12.51
N HIS A 312 6.46 1.97 -13.27
CA HIS A 312 6.02 0.64 -12.87
C HIS A 312 6.94 -0.48 -13.41
N CYS A 313 7.83 -0.16 -14.34
CA CYS A 313 8.78 -1.08 -14.93
C CYS A 313 10.09 -1.08 -14.15
N ARG A 314 10.75 -2.23 -14.06
CA ARG A 314 12.16 -2.31 -13.68
C ARG A 314 12.96 -1.75 -14.84
N ASN A 315 13.71 -0.68 -14.59
CA ASN A 315 14.67 -0.18 -15.55
C ASN A 315 16.06 -0.66 -15.10
N ASP A 316 16.90 -1.09 -16.03
CA ASP A 316 18.29 -1.52 -15.75
C ASP A 316 19.17 -0.40 -15.13
N ILE A 317 18.62 0.82 -15.02
CA ILE A 317 19.29 2.02 -14.49
C ILE A 317 19.25 2.05 -12.95
N ASP A 318 18.33 1.33 -12.31
CA ASP A 318 18.05 1.50 -10.87
C ASP A 318 19.11 0.89 -9.93
N ASP A 319 20.08 0.11 -10.44
CA ASP A 319 21.07 -0.58 -9.60
C ASP A 319 22.24 0.31 -9.13
N GLU A 320 22.46 1.50 -9.71
CA GLU A 320 23.65 2.32 -9.39
C GLU A 320 23.37 3.54 -8.46
N ASP A 321 22.13 4.03 -8.34
CA ASP A 321 21.83 5.33 -7.70
C ASP A 321 21.22 5.26 -6.28
N ASP A 322 20.92 4.07 -5.75
CA ASP A 322 20.32 3.89 -4.40
C ASP A 322 21.28 4.23 -3.23
N GLN A 323 22.49 4.74 -3.49
CA GLN A 323 23.40 5.27 -2.47
C GLN A 323 23.08 6.71 -2.02
N PHE A 324 22.23 7.45 -2.72
CA PHE A 324 21.83 8.78 -2.27
C PHE A 324 20.62 8.70 -1.33
N GLY A 325 20.91 8.39 -0.05
CA GLY A 325 19.98 8.56 1.05
C GLY A 325 19.51 10.01 1.15
N PHE A 326 18.37 10.31 0.53
CA PHE A 326 17.69 11.59 0.70
C PHE A 326 16.96 11.58 2.04
N ASP A 327 17.58 12.19 3.04
CA ASP A 327 16.89 12.63 4.26
C ASP A 327 15.88 13.71 3.87
N PHE A 328 14.64 13.29 3.64
CA PHE A 328 13.53 14.19 3.33
C PHE A 328 13.12 14.92 4.61
N GLU A 329 13.76 16.06 4.91
CA GLU A 329 13.23 16.99 5.90
C GLU A 329 11.87 17.49 5.41
N LEU A 330 10.81 17.12 6.12
CA LEU A 330 9.48 17.66 5.88
C LEU A 330 9.57 19.19 5.95
N PRO A 331 8.99 19.93 4.98
CA PRO A 331 8.90 21.38 5.11
C PRO A 331 8.14 21.69 6.40
N VAL A 332 8.86 22.25 7.37
CA VAL A 332 8.28 22.74 8.61
C VAL A 332 7.23 23.77 8.22
N ALA A 333 5.96 23.52 8.57
CA ALA A 333 4.90 24.47 8.33
C ALA A 333 5.33 25.85 8.87
N PRO A 334 5.16 26.94 8.10
CA PRO A 334 5.62 28.25 8.53
C PRO A 334 4.97 28.59 9.88
N ALA A 335 5.82 28.87 10.87
CA ALA A 335 5.42 29.08 12.26
C ALA A 335 4.62 30.39 12.49
N ASP A 336 4.37 31.19 11.45
CA ASP A 336 3.79 32.52 11.58
C ASP A 336 2.48 32.66 10.79
N ALA A 337 1.40 32.06 11.33
CA ALA A 337 0.06 32.61 11.12
C ALA A 337 -0.21 33.62 12.24
N GLU A 338 0.20 34.86 11.98
CA GLU A 338 -0.03 36.02 12.83
C GLU A 338 -1.47 36.05 13.37
N ARG A 339 -1.57 36.00 14.69
CA ARG A 339 -2.74 36.46 15.44
C ARG A 339 -3.06 37.89 15.00
N ARG A 340 -4.12 38.08 14.21
CA ARG A 340 -4.78 39.38 14.11
C ARG A 340 -5.57 39.63 15.40
N PRO A 341 -5.25 40.66 16.21
CA PRO A 341 -6.14 41.10 17.26
C PRO A 341 -7.35 41.82 16.64
N GLY A 342 -8.48 41.76 17.34
CA GLY A 342 -9.80 42.08 16.82
C GLY A 342 -10.01 43.49 16.27
N ALA A 343 -10.97 43.57 15.37
CA ALA A 343 -11.79 44.75 15.09
C ALA A 343 -13.25 44.36 15.37
#